data_AF-A0A073IQC2-F1
#
_entry.id   AF-A0A073IQC2-F1
#
_cell.length_a   1.000
_cell.length_b   1.000
_cell.length_c   1.000
_cell.angle_alpha   90.00
_cell.angle_beta   90.00
_cell.angle_gamma   90.00
#
_symmetry.space_group_name_H-M   'P 1'
#
loop_
_entity.id
_entity.type
_entity.pdbx_description
1 polymer ?
#
loop_
_entity_poly.entity_id
_entity_poly.type
_entity_poly.pdbx_seq_one_letter_code
_entity_poly.pdbx_strand_id
1 'polypeptide(L)'
;MLNIDELLGESKKIVFGGTEYIVNDPTLETILLIDKMIGEAKGETEQLEVMGKAINMMIPGFDITKVPVRAYASIFNYLIGNDEKNAPAEAKEAEMPT
;
A
#
# COMPACT_ATOMS: atom_id res chain seq x y z
N MET A 1 22.43 -7.38 24.01
CA MET A 1 22.43 -6.05 23.38
C MET A 1 21.65 -6.18 22.10
N LEU A 2 20.48 -5.55 21.99
CA LEU A 2 19.81 -5.39 20.70
C LEU A 2 20.50 -4.23 19.97
N ASN A 3 21.07 -4.49 18.80
CA ASN A 3 21.60 -3.45 17.93
C ASN A 3 20.43 -2.65 17.35
N ILE A 4 20.39 -1.36 17.67
CA ILE A 4 19.34 -0.43 17.23
C ILE A 4 19.52 -0.05 15.74
N ASP A 5 20.67 -0.36 15.16
CA ASP A 5 21.02 0.00 13.78
C ASP A 5 20.29 -0.83 12.70
N GLU A 6 19.69 -1.98 13.04
CA GLU A 6 18.88 -2.79 12.11
C GLU A 6 17.39 -2.37 12.05
N LEU A 7 16.96 -1.38 12.85
CA LEU A 7 15.59 -0.87 12.86
C LEU A 7 15.33 0.24 11.84
N LEU A 8 16.35 0.66 11.07
CA LEU A 8 16.18 1.48 9.88
C LEU A 8 15.77 0.55 8.73
N GLY A 9 14.54 0.06 8.80
CA GLY A 9 13.96 -0.87 7.85
C GLY A 9 14.15 -0.40 6.42
N GLU A 10 14.56 -1.32 5.55
CA GLU A 10 14.68 -1.06 4.12
C GLU A 10 13.37 -0.43 3.60
N SER A 11 13.46 0.72 2.94
CA SER A 11 12.29 1.38 2.39
C SER A 11 11.56 0.43 1.45
N LYS A 12 10.31 0.08 1.79
CA LYS A 12 9.47 -0.78 0.95
C LYS A 12 9.35 -0.15 -0.44
N LYS A 13 9.36 -1.00 -1.48
CA LYS A 13 9.21 -0.56 -2.87
C LYS A 13 8.04 -1.29 -3.53
N ILE A 14 7.32 -0.59 -4.39
CA ILE A 14 6.38 -1.24 -5.32
C ILE A 14 6.81 -0.98 -6.76
N VAL A 15 6.55 -1.94 -7.64
CA VAL A 15 6.79 -1.79 -9.08
C VAL A 15 5.45 -1.78 -9.79
N PHE A 16 5.17 -0.71 -10.55
CA PHE A 16 3.95 -0.61 -11.33
C PHE A 16 4.25 0.00 -12.70
N GLY A 17 3.79 -0.67 -13.77
CA GLY A 17 4.03 -0.21 -15.14
C GLY A 17 5.50 -0.02 -15.50
N GLY A 18 6.40 -0.80 -14.88
CA GLY A 18 7.86 -0.70 -15.08
C GLY A 18 8.53 0.44 -14.30
N THR A 19 7.80 1.17 -13.45
CA THR A 19 8.36 2.22 -12.58
C THR A 19 8.44 1.73 -11.15
N GLU A 20 9.58 1.95 -10.49
CA GLU A 20 9.75 1.74 -9.06
C GLU A 20 9.23 2.95 -8.27
N TYR A 21 8.42 2.71 -7.26
CA TYR A 21 7.96 3.71 -6.32
C TYR A 21 8.42 3.36 -4.91
N ILE A 22 8.94 4.36 -4.21
CA ILE A 22 9.33 4.24 -2.80
C ILE A 22 8.08 4.40 -1.94
N VAL A 23 7.85 3.42 -1.08
CA VAL A 23 6.80 3.44 -0.07
C VAL A 23 7.37 4.08 1.18
N ASN A 24 6.72 5.13 1.66
CA ASN A 24 6.96 5.70 2.97
C ASN A 24 6.24 4.86 4.01
N ASP A 25 6.94 4.47 5.06
CA ASP A 25 6.31 3.78 6.18
C ASP A 25 5.24 4.68 6.80
N PRO A 26 4.02 4.15 7.04
CA PRO A 26 2.95 4.93 7.62
C PRO A 26 3.31 5.30 9.07
N THR A 27 3.26 6.59 9.38
CA THR A 27 3.37 7.07 10.76
C THR A 27 2.09 6.76 11.55
N LEU A 28 2.18 6.74 12.88
CA LEU A 28 0.98 6.61 13.73
C LEU A 28 -0.07 7.69 13.41
N GLU A 29 0.37 8.91 13.12
CA GLU A 29 -0.50 10.01 12.69
C GLU A 29 -1.21 9.69 11.37
N THR A 30 -0.48 9.12 10.41
CA THR A 30 -1.04 8.70 9.11
C THR A 30 -2.10 7.62 9.31
N ILE A 31 -1.82 6.61 10.14
CA ILE A 31 -2.77 5.53 10.44
C ILE A 31 -4.05 6.08 11.10
N LEU A 32 -3.91 6.93 12.12
CA LEU A 32 -5.04 7.53 12.82
C LEU A 32 -5.88 8.43 11.90
N LEU A 33 -5.24 9.18 11.01
CA LEU A 33 -5.94 10.00 10.02
C LEU A 33 -6.75 9.12 9.07
N ILE A 34 -6.16 8.04 8.56
CA ILE A 34 -6.85 7.13 7.65
C ILE A 34 -8.03 6.44 8.35
N ASP A 35 -7.84 5.95 9.58
CA ASP A 35 -8.91 5.31 10.37
C ASP A 35 -10.08 6.26 10.60
N LYS A 36 -9.80 7.53 10.95
CA LYS A 36 -10.80 8.58 11.07
C LYS A 36 -11.56 8.80 9.75
N MET A 37 -10.84 8.92 8.63
CA MET A 37 -11.46 9.14 7.32
C MET A 37 -12.35 7.96 6.88
N ILE A 38 -11.92 6.72 7.18
CA ILE A 38 -12.73 5.51 6.90
C ILE A 38 -13.97 5.47 7.79
N GLY A 39 -13.84 5.83 9.07
CA GLY A 39 -14.96 5.90 10.01
C GLY A 39 -15.99 6.99 9.69
N GLU A 40 -15.56 8.08 9.05
CA GLU A 40 -16.44 9.17 8.60
C GLU A 40 -17.11 8.90 7.24
N ALA A 41 -16.61 7.93 6.47
CA ALA A 41 -17.16 7.56 5.17
C ALA A 41 -18.53 6.90 5.31
N LYS A 42 -19.54 7.41 4.58
CA LYS A 42 -20.94 7.01 4.67
C LYS A 42 -21.34 5.89 3.71
N GLY A 43 -20.37 5.32 3.00
CA GLY A 43 -20.61 4.23 2.06
C GLY A 43 -19.33 3.62 1.48
N GLU A 44 -19.49 2.49 0.81
CA GLU A 44 -18.39 1.70 0.24
C GLU A 44 -17.56 2.50 -0.77
N THR A 45 -18.21 3.29 -1.63
CA THR A 45 -17.52 4.17 -2.59
C THR A 45 -16.62 5.20 -1.90
N GLU A 46 -17.11 5.85 -0.84
CA GLU A 46 -16.32 6.84 -0.08
C GLU A 46 -15.16 6.18 0.66
N GLN A 47 -15.36 4.99 1.22
CA GLN A 47 -14.28 4.23 1.85
C GLN A 47 -13.17 3.87 0.85
N LEU A 48 -13.55 3.48 -0.37
CA LEU A 48 -12.58 3.19 -1.45
C LEU A 48 -11.82 4.45 -1.87
N GLU A 49 -12.48 5.60 -1.96
CA GLU A 49 -11.79 6.88 -2.22
C GLU A 49 -10.80 7.24 -1.11
N VAL A 50 -11.17 7.02 0.15
CA VAL A 50 -10.28 7.23 1.30
C VAL A 50 -9.06 6.30 1.23
N MET A 51 -9.26 5.01 0.92
CA MET A 51 -8.16 4.06 0.72
C MET A 51 -7.23 4.50 -0.42
N GLY A 52 -7.79 4.99 -1.54
CA GLY A 52 -6.98 5.50 -2.64
C GLY A 52 -6.13 6.72 -2.26
N LYS A 53 -6.70 7.64 -1.47
CA LYS A 53 -5.95 8.78 -0.90
C LYS A 53 -4.83 8.31 0.03
N ALA A 54 -5.12 7.35 0.90
CA ALA A 54 -4.15 6.78 1.81
C ALA A 54 -2.95 6.16 1.06
N ILE A 55 -3.21 5.43 -0.03
CA ILE A 55 -2.16 4.84 -0.87
C ILE A 55 -1.27 5.94 -1.48
N ASN A 56 -1.86 7.00 -2.03
CA ASN A 56 -1.08 8.12 -2.57
C ASN A 56 -0.25 8.86 -1.51
N MET A 57 -0.72 8.91 -0.25
CA MET A 57 0.05 9.49 0.86
C MET A 57 1.26 8.62 1.21
N MET A 58 1.11 7.31 1.17
CA MET A 58 2.17 6.35 1.47
C MET A 58 3.13 6.14 0.29
N ILE A 59 2.72 6.45 -0.95
CA ILE A 59 3.55 6.24 -2.14
C ILE A 59 3.60 7.53 -2.97
N PRO A 60 4.53 8.45 -2.68
CA PRO A 60 4.65 9.70 -3.40
C PRO A 60 4.88 9.49 -4.91
N GLY A 61 4.12 10.22 -5.74
CA GLY A 61 4.22 10.13 -7.20
C GLY A 61 3.52 8.93 -7.82
N PHE A 62 2.92 8.05 -7.01
CA PHE A 62 2.05 7.00 -7.51
C PHE A 62 0.71 7.58 -7.96
N ASP A 63 0.23 7.14 -9.12
CA ASP A 63 -1.07 7.54 -9.65
C ASP A 63 -2.08 6.41 -9.45
N ILE A 64 -2.72 6.42 -8.28
CA ILE A 64 -3.71 5.40 -7.89
C ILE A 64 -4.89 5.31 -8.88
N THR A 65 -5.18 6.36 -9.65
CA THR A 65 -6.29 6.35 -10.61
C THR A 65 -6.08 5.36 -11.77
N LYS A 66 -4.83 4.95 -12.02
CA LYS A 66 -4.47 3.91 -13.00
C LYS A 66 -4.66 2.49 -12.45
N VAL A 67 -4.94 2.35 -11.17
CA VAL A 67 -5.16 1.06 -10.52
C VAL A 67 -6.66 0.77 -10.50
N PRO A 68 -7.10 -0.47 -10.79
CA PRO A 68 -8.49 -0.85 -10.62
C PRO A 68 -8.94 -0.68 -9.16
N VAL A 69 -10.06 -0.01 -8.92
CA VAL A 69 -10.60 0.26 -7.56
C VAL A 69 -10.69 -1.01 -6.70
N ARG A 70 -11.02 -2.16 -7.30
CA ARG A 70 -11.04 -3.47 -6.62
C ARG A 70 -9.71 -3.88 -5.96
N ALA A 71 -8.59 -3.33 -6.41
CA ALA A 71 -7.26 -3.62 -5.87
C ALA A 71 -6.85 -2.66 -4.75
N TYR A 72 -7.62 -1.58 -4.49
CA TYR A 72 -7.27 -0.59 -3.48
C TYR A 72 -7.20 -1.21 -2.08
N ALA A 73 -8.17 -2.05 -1.71
CA ALA A 73 -8.17 -2.71 -0.41
C ALA A 73 -6.93 -3.60 -0.20
N SER A 74 -6.53 -4.37 -1.21
CA SER A 74 -5.34 -5.23 -1.14
C SER A 74 -4.05 -4.44 -1.02
N ILE A 75 -3.89 -3.38 -1.81
CA ILE A 75 -2.71 -2.50 -1.74
C ILE A 75 -2.68 -1.79 -0.38
N PHE A 76 -3.82 -1.27 0.06
CA PHE A 76 -3.94 -0.60 1.35
C PHE A 76 -3.53 -1.53 2.51
N ASN A 77 -4.04 -2.75 2.56
CA ASN A 77 -3.72 -3.74 3.59
C ASN A 77 -2.22 -4.13 3.61
N TYR A 78 -1.62 -4.26 2.42
CA TYR A 78 -0.17 -4.49 2.28
C TYR A 78 0.65 -3.33 2.87
N LEU A 79 0.24 -2.09 2.62
CA LEU A 79 0.96 -0.89 3.07
C LEU A 79 0.86 -0.70 4.59
N ILE A 80 -0.32 -0.93 5.18
CA ILE A 80 -0.51 -0.81 6.64
C ILE A 80 0.03 -2.01 7.42
N GLY A 81 0.64 -3.00 6.75
CA GLY A 81 1.25 -4.15 7.41
C GLY A 81 0.26 -5.14 8.02
N ASN A 82 -1.03 -5.09 7.63
CA ASN A 82 -2.03 -6.08 8.06
C ASN A 82 -1.94 -7.40 7.29
N ASP A 83 -0.92 -7.56 6.45
CA ASP A 83 -0.72 -8.75 5.65
C ASP A 83 0.73 -9.25 5.77
N GLU A 84 1.06 -9.87 6.90
CA GLU A 84 2.25 -10.72 7.05
C GLU A 84 2.25 -11.93 6.07
N LYS A 85 1.21 -12.10 5.24
CA LYS A 85 1.09 -13.22 4.30
C LYS A 85 1.15 -12.84 2.82
N ASN A 86 1.13 -11.56 2.45
CA ASN A 86 1.16 -11.12 1.05
C ASN A 86 2.21 -10.02 0.79
N ALA A 87 3.47 -10.30 1.13
CA ALA A 87 4.58 -9.80 0.30
C ALA A 87 4.25 -10.13 -1.17
N PRO A 88 4.51 -9.20 -2.13
CA PRO A 88 3.93 -9.26 -3.46
C PRO A 88 4.15 -10.65 -4.03
N ALA A 89 3.05 -11.36 -4.30
CA ALA A 89 3.12 -12.59 -5.07
C ALA A 89 3.86 -12.21 -6.34
N GLU A 90 5.06 -12.79 -6.50
CA GLU A 90 5.87 -12.70 -7.71
C GLU A 90 4.90 -12.65 -8.89
N ALA A 91 5.01 -11.59 -9.69
CA ALA A 91 4.25 -11.47 -10.91
C ALA A 91 4.49 -12.77 -11.66
N LYS A 92 3.49 -13.67 -11.63
CA LYS A 92 3.58 -14.98 -12.26
C LYS A 92 4.06 -14.72 -13.68
N GLU A 93 5.31 -15.09 -13.93
CA GLU A 93 5.84 -15.10 -15.27
C GLU A 93 4.86 -15.92 -16.09
N ALA A 94 4.32 -15.24 -17.09
CA ALA A 94 3.53 -15.85 -18.12
C ALA A 94 4.45 -16.82 -18.87
N GLU A 95 4.45 -18.08 -18.48
CA GLU A 95 4.89 -19.18 -19.33
C GLU A 95 3.75 -20.21 -19.44
N MET A 96 2.86 -19.95 -20.40
CA MET A 96 2.28 -21.03 -21.20
C MET A 96 3.28 -21.36 -22.31
N PRO A 97 3.13 -22.46 -23.08
CA PRO A 97 2.78 -23.85 -22.78
C PRO A 97 3.81 -24.83 -23.40
N THR A 98 3.82 -26.10 -23.00
CA THR A 98 4.21 -27.22 -23.89
C THR A 98 3.41 -28.45 -23.54
#